data_AF-A0A961I894-F1
#
_entry.id   AF-A0A961I894-F1
#
_cell.length_a   1.000
_cell.length_b   1.000
_cell.length_c   1.000
_cell.angle_alpha   90.00
_cell.angle_beta   90.00
_cell.angle_gamma   90.00
#
_symmetry.space_group_name_H-M   'P 1'
#
loop_
_entity.id
_entity.type
_entity.pdbx_description
1 polymer ?
#
loop_
_entity_poly.entity_id
_entity_poly.type
_entity_poly.pdbx_seq_one_letter_code
_entity_poly.pdbx_strand_id
1 'polypeptide(L)'
;TIAYPQFRTAPVFAELQGEMRSRAEQYAQNGMLIVDLSAALFASYDKVGGARQAGDQEWIEKQQMIVRLYALLIMQRIRAQAEITQALGALIESQIAAEYPEGITAEMIEQQQADLNRSGFSAEELQLYHTLGLTDEQIEHLKDAIVNADASEAEFFNFEKIAATLYAGDDESPEDFARVFELVAYEADQSPATDAYLSATFSLEAGHCLIAPHTTRIAFNDRTVAQYNDYVPEGNYYIPLDAETVRTMGAEPGGNEIVIESLGLNNGHFIRTSNVTLNARLKWYATVVFARNQDEANRLAEQTGVLNINHPDPVLYIDRPSDEMITPRNVRMGRVNRTRAADINHNLLIRNAGPVATGNMTLHVYSKNPLFGQAGRDLIPPVRIDSIEPGGETRLPLTIPARVSVDYARYFLYLKTTQSDYDNGNNLMEFAPAVTCGD
;
A
#
# COMPACT_ATOMS: atom_id res chain seq x y z
N THR A 1 17.93 -55.22 27.03
CA THR A 1 17.78 -54.43 25.81
C THR A 1 16.45 -53.72 25.87
N ILE A 2 16.43 -52.53 26.48
CA ILE A 2 15.22 -51.72 26.63
C ILE A 2 15.12 -50.90 25.34
N ALA A 3 14.06 -51.15 24.57
CA ALA A 3 13.78 -50.42 23.35
C ALA A 3 13.33 -49.01 23.73
N TYR A 4 14.11 -48.01 23.32
CA TYR A 4 13.69 -46.60 23.34
C TYR A 4 12.45 -46.43 22.44
N PRO A 5 11.41 -45.69 22.86
CA PRO A 5 10.33 -45.32 21.96
C PRO A 5 10.91 -44.38 20.90
N GLN A 6 10.70 -44.72 19.63
CA GLN A 6 11.07 -43.89 18.49
C GLN A 6 10.18 -42.64 18.45
N PHE A 7 10.58 -41.57 19.14
CA PHE A 7 9.96 -40.24 19.07
C PHE A 7 10.39 -39.43 17.83
N ARG A 8 10.71 -40.10 16.73
CA ARG A 8 11.00 -39.44 15.45
C ARG A 8 10.42 -40.30 14.35
N THR A 9 9.17 -40.06 13.96
CA THR A 9 8.65 -40.23 12.59
C THR A 9 7.12 -40.10 12.57
N ALA A 10 6.62 -38.87 12.46
CA ALA A 10 5.31 -38.62 11.89
C ALA A 10 5.46 -37.58 10.77
N PRO A 11 4.76 -37.72 9.62
CA PRO A 11 4.80 -36.74 8.53
C PRO A 11 4.37 -35.34 8.99
N VAL A 12 3.47 -35.27 9.98
CA VAL A 12 3.02 -34.04 10.65
C VAL A 12 4.18 -33.29 11.31
N PHE A 13 5.16 -34.02 11.86
CA PHE A 13 6.32 -33.42 12.52
C PHE A 13 7.30 -32.80 11.52
N ALA A 14 7.46 -33.42 10.33
CA ALA A 14 8.32 -32.87 9.28
C ALA A 14 7.72 -31.61 8.62
N GLU A 15 6.39 -31.58 8.45
CA GLU A 15 5.67 -30.44 7.90
C GLU A 15 5.65 -29.25 8.87
N LEU A 16 5.40 -29.50 10.16
CA LEU A 16 5.47 -28.49 11.23
C LEU A 16 6.90 -27.98 11.47
N GLN A 17 7.91 -28.85 11.39
CA GLN A 17 9.32 -28.41 11.43
C GLN A 17 9.68 -27.53 10.23
N GLY A 18 9.09 -27.79 9.06
CA GLY A 18 9.23 -26.92 7.89
C GLY A 18 8.62 -25.54 8.12
N GLU A 19 7.43 -25.48 8.72
CA GLU A 19 6.76 -24.20 9.02
C GLU A 19 7.48 -23.40 10.11
N MET A 20 7.85 -24.02 11.24
CA MET A 20 8.64 -23.37 12.30
C MET A 20 9.96 -22.83 11.77
N ARG A 21 10.69 -23.64 10.98
CA ARG A 21 11.93 -23.21 10.35
C ARG A 21 11.71 -22.02 9.41
N SER A 22 10.68 -22.07 8.58
CA SER A 22 10.35 -20.96 7.68
C SER A 22 10.03 -19.68 8.45
N ARG A 23 9.29 -19.77 9.56
CA ARG A 23 8.97 -18.62 10.43
C ARG A 23 10.20 -18.08 11.16
N ALA A 24 11.08 -18.96 11.65
CA ALA A 24 12.36 -18.58 12.24
C ALA A 24 13.29 -17.90 11.22
N GLU A 25 13.35 -18.41 9.98
CA GLU A 25 14.11 -17.78 8.89
C GLU A 25 13.53 -16.40 8.53
N GLN A 26 12.19 -16.26 8.47
CA GLN A 26 11.53 -14.97 8.27
C GLN A 26 11.83 -13.98 9.41
N TYR A 27 11.82 -14.47 10.66
CA TYR A 27 12.16 -13.69 11.85
C TYR A 27 13.60 -13.16 11.79
N ALA A 28 14.57 -14.03 11.46
CA ALA A 28 15.97 -13.65 11.33
C ALA A 28 16.20 -12.68 10.16
N GLN A 29 15.60 -12.94 8.99
CA GLN A 29 15.70 -12.07 7.82
C GLN A 29 15.10 -10.69 8.07
N ASN A 30 13.93 -10.63 8.72
CA ASN A 30 13.27 -9.36 9.03
C ASN A 30 14.02 -8.58 10.13
N GLY A 31 14.61 -9.28 11.10
CA GLY A 31 15.55 -8.70 12.07
C GLY A 31 16.80 -8.08 11.41
N MET A 32 17.45 -8.81 10.50
CA MET A 32 18.60 -8.28 9.74
C MET A 32 18.22 -7.04 8.91
N LEU A 33 17.03 -7.04 8.30
CA LEU A 33 16.56 -5.88 7.56
C LEU A 33 16.35 -4.65 8.46
N ILE A 34 15.88 -4.83 9.70
CA ILE A 34 15.79 -3.74 10.69
C ILE A 34 17.17 -3.16 10.97
N VAL A 35 18.19 -4.01 11.16
CA VAL A 35 19.58 -3.58 11.39
C VAL A 35 20.13 -2.81 10.19
N ASP A 36 19.97 -3.33 8.97
CA ASP A 36 20.44 -2.68 7.73
C ASP A 36 19.78 -1.31 7.51
N LEU A 37 18.46 -1.23 7.74
CA LEU A 37 17.72 0.02 7.66
C LEU A 37 18.18 1.02 8.73
N SER A 38 18.50 0.55 9.93
CA SER A 38 19.02 1.38 11.02
C SER A 38 20.41 1.93 10.67
N ALA A 39 21.29 1.11 10.09
CA ALA A 39 22.58 1.57 9.59
C ALA A 39 22.43 2.64 8.48
N ALA A 40 21.49 2.43 7.55
CA ALA A 40 21.19 3.40 6.49
C ALA A 40 20.59 4.72 7.04
N LEU A 41 19.77 4.64 8.08
CA LEU A 41 19.24 5.77 8.82
C LEU A 41 20.39 6.61 9.42
N PHE A 42 21.30 5.98 10.17
CA PHE A 42 22.44 6.67 10.77
C PHE A 42 23.36 7.31 9.72
N ALA A 43 23.68 6.59 8.63
CA ALA A 43 24.46 7.14 7.54
C ALA A 43 23.78 8.37 6.88
N SER A 44 22.45 8.41 6.86
CA SER A 44 21.69 9.56 6.35
C SER A 44 21.69 10.74 7.34
N TYR A 45 21.69 10.48 8.64
CA TYR A 45 21.90 11.52 9.66
C TYR A 45 23.28 12.17 9.57
N ASP A 46 24.34 11.38 9.38
CA ASP A 46 25.71 11.91 9.20
C ASP A 46 25.79 12.83 7.98
N LYS A 47 25.12 12.44 6.89
CA LYS A 47 24.97 13.26 5.68
C LYS A 47 24.25 14.58 5.96
N VAL A 48 23.15 14.58 6.72
CA VAL A 48 22.50 15.84 7.15
C VAL A 48 23.49 16.74 7.90
N GLY A 49 24.33 16.18 8.78
CA GLY A 49 25.39 16.91 9.49
C GLY A 49 26.40 17.55 8.54
N GLY A 50 26.89 16.77 7.56
CA GLY A 50 27.81 17.25 6.53
C GLY A 50 27.24 18.39 5.69
N ALA A 51 26.00 18.28 5.22
CA ALA A 51 25.38 19.36 4.44
C ALA A 51 25.05 20.60 5.27
N ARG A 52 24.71 20.46 6.55
CA ARG A 52 24.59 21.60 7.47
C ARG A 52 25.90 22.37 7.58
N GLN A 53 27.03 21.68 7.71
CA GLN A 53 28.34 22.32 7.75
C GLN A 53 28.69 23.02 6.42
N ALA A 54 28.25 22.46 5.30
CA ALA A 54 28.45 23.03 3.97
C ALA A 54 27.47 24.16 3.61
N GLY A 55 26.41 24.36 4.39
CA GLY A 55 25.34 25.31 4.06
C GLY A 55 24.46 24.89 2.88
N ASP A 56 24.41 23.60 2.56
CA ASP A 56 23.65 23.05 1.42
C ASP A 56 22.22 22.69 1.85
N GLN A 57 21.32 23.67 1.74
CA GLN A 57 19.93 23.56 2.19
C GLN A 57 19.13 22.49 1.43
N GLU A 58 19.34 22.38 0.12
CA GLU A 58 18.64 21.39 -0.72
C GLU A 58 19.00 19.96 -0.28
N TRP A 59 20.28 19.73 0.04
CA TRP A 59 20.72 18.40 0.46
C TRP A 59 20.29 18.06 1.90
N ILE A 60 20.21 19.06 2.79
CA ILE A 60 19.64 18.89 4.13
C ILE A 60 18.19 18.39 4.03
N GLU A 61 17.36 19.01 3.20
CA GLU A 61 15.95 18.65 3.03
C GLU A 61 15.80 17.24 2.43
N LYS A 62 16.58 16.93 1.39
CA LYS A 62 16.61 15.59 0.77
C LYS A 62 16.99 14.50 1.77
N GLN A 63 18.06 14.69 2.54
CA GLN A 63 18.50 13.68 3.51
C GLN A 63 17.55 13.57 4.71
N GLN A 64 16.91 14.66 5.13
CA GLN A 64 15.87 14.60 6.17
C GLN A 64 14.64 13.79 5.73
N MET A 65 14.24 13.91 4.45
CA MET A 65 13.17 13.06 3.89
C MET A 65 13.58 11.58 3.89
N ILE A 66 14.81 11.28 3.48
CA ILE A 66 15.35 9.91 3.47
C ILE A 66 15.41 9.32 4.90
N VAL A 67 15.83 10.11 5.89
CA VAL A 67 15.81 9.72 7.31
C VAL A 67 14.40 9.33 7.77
N ARG A 68 13.39 10.14 7.43
CA ARG A 68 11.99 9.83 7.77
C ARG A 68 11.51 8.54 7.11
N LEU A 69 11.85 8.32 5.84
CA LEU A 69 11.51 7.10 5.13
C LEU A 69 12.15 5.86 5.77
N TYR A 70 13.43 5.91 6.14
CA TYR A 70 14.07 4.79 6.84
C TYR A 70 13.44 4.52 8.21
N ALA A 71 13.10 5.56 8.98
CA ALA A 71 12.42 5.39 10.26
C ALA A 71 11.04 4.73 10.10
N LEU A 72 10.26 5.13 9.10
CA LEU A 72 8.97 4.50 8.77
C LEU A 72 9.14 3.02 8.39
N LEU A 73 10.12 2.71 7.54
CA LEU A 73 10.41 1.33 7.15
C LEU A 73 10.85 0.48 8.35
N ILE A 74 11.68 1.01 9.25
CA ILE A 74 12.08 0.33 10.49
C ILE A 74 10.84 0.01 11.34
N MET A 75 9.94 0.97 11.55
CA MET A 75 8.71 0.75 12.33
C MET A 75 7.81 -0.31 11.71
N GLN A 76 7.61 -0.29 10.38
CA GLN A 76 6.85 -1.34 9.68
C GLN A 76 7.47 -2.71 9.87
N ARG A 77 8.81 -2.79 9.85
CA ARG A 77 9.53 -4.05 10.05
C ARG A 77 9.48 -4.54 11.48
N ILE A 78 9.53 -3.66 12.48
CA ILE A 78 9.33 -4.02 13.89
C ILE A 78 7.93 -4.59 14.09
N ARG A 79 6.90 -3.98 13.49
CA ARG A 79 5.54 -4.54 13.53
C ARG A 79 5.46 -5.93 12.89
N ALA A 80 6.04 -6.10 11.70
CA ALA A 80 6.11 -7.42 11.07
C ALA A 80 6.89 -8.43 11.94
N GLN A 81 7.94 -7.99 12.64
CA GLN A 81 8.68 -8.83 13.58
C GLN A 81 7.78 -9.30 14.74
N ALA A 82 6.97 -8.40 15.31
CA ALA A 82 6.01 -8.75 16.35
C ALA A 82 4.96 -9.74 15.86
N GLU A 83 4.42 -9.57 14.65
CA GLU A 83 3.45 -10.50 14.05
C GLU A 83 4.07 -11.88 13.81
N ILE A 84 5.32 -11.94 13.31
CA ILE A 84 6.06 -13.20 13.15
C ILE A 84 6.30 -13.86 14.52
N THR A 85 6.66 -13.07 15.54
CA THR A 85 6.88 -13.55 16.93
C THR A 85 5.62 -14.19 17.49
N GLN A 86 4.48 -13.51 17.36
CA GLN A 86 3.21 -13.99 17.86
C GLN A 86 2.77 -15.28 17.13
N ALA A 87 2.93 -15.32 15.81
CA ALA A 87 2.61 -16.52 15.02
C ALA A 87 3.50 -17.71 15.41
N LEU A 88 4.79 -17.46 15.66
CA LEU A 88 5.72 -18.49 16.11
C LEU A 88 5.37 -18.98 17.53
N GLY A 89 5.01 -18.07 18.43
CA GLY A 89 4.53 -18.41 19.78
C GLY A 89 3.28 -19.30 19.75
N ALA A 90 2.28 -18.92 18.97
CA ALA A 90 1.05 -19.71 18.81
C ALA A 90 1.32 -21.10 18.21
N LEU A 91 2.24 -21.19 17.25
CA LEU A 91 2.66 -22.46 16.65
C LEU A 91 3.33 -23.37 17.69
N ILE A 92 4.25 -22.81 18.49
CA ILE A 92 4.94 -23.53 19.58
C ILE A 92 3.92 -24.00 20.63
N GLU A 93 3.02 -23.14 21.09
CA GLU A 93 1.96 -23.51 22.05
C GLU A 93 1.08 -24.64 21.53
N SER A 94 0.68 -24.57 20.25
CA SER A 94 -0.13 -25.62 19.62
C SER A 94 0.61 -26.96 19.56
N GLN A 95 1.93 -26.94 19.35
CA GLN A 95 2.75 -28.13 19.33
C GLN A 95 2.90 -28.72 20.73
N ILE A 96 3.18 -27.89 21.73
CA ILE A 96 3.27 -28.32 23.13
C ILE A 96 1.95 -28.97 23.55
N ALA A 97 0.81 -28.35 23.23
CA ALA A 97 -0.51 -28.90 23.55
C ALA A 97 -0.80 -30.24 22.82
N ALA A 98 -0.30 -30.41 21.60
CA ALA A 98 -0.48 -31.64 20.82
C ALA A 98 0.42 -32.79 21.32
N GLU A 99 1.66 -32.48 21.70
CA GLU A 99 2.64 -33.46 22.15
C GLU A 99 2.40 -33.83 23.62
N TYR A 100 1.96 -32.87 24.43
CA TYR A 100 1.73 -33.01 25.86
C TYR A 100 0.32 -32.53 26.23
N PRO A 101 -0.73 -33.29 25.87
CA PRO A 101 -2.12 -32.91 26.12
C PRO A 101 -2.48 -32.83 27.61
N GLU A 102 -1.69 -33.48 28.48
CA GLU A 102 -1.84 -33.41 29.94
C GLU A 102 -0.97 -32.28 30.57
N GLY A 103 -0.31 -31.47 29.75
CA GLY A 103 0.66 -30.46 30.17
C GLY A 103 2.08 -31.02 30.32
N ILE A 104 3.05 -30.13 30.48
CA ILE A 104 4.45 -30.48 30.77
C ILE A 104 4.54 -30.79 32.27
N THR A 105 4.98 -31.99 32.62
CA THR A 105 5.12 -32.40 34.03
C THR A 105 6.52 -32.11 34.55
N ALA A 106 6.66 -31.98 35.89
CA ALA A 106 7.97 -31.81 36.53
C ALA A 106 8.96 -32.95 36.19
N GLU A 107 8.48 -34.19 36.08
CA GLU A 107 9.31 -35.35 35.69
C GLU A 107 9.88 -35.20 34.28
N MET A 108 9.11 -34.63 33.36
CA MET A 108 9.57 -34.38 31.98
C MET A 108 10.60 -33.26 31.92
N ILE A 109 10.45 -32.22 32.74
CA ILE A 109 11.43 -31.14 32.88
C ILE A 109 12.75 -31.70 33.44
N GLU A 110 12.68 -32.48 34.52
CA GLU A 110 13.86 -33.11 35.12
C GLU A 110 14.58 -34.04 34.13
N GLN A 111 13.80 -34.80 33.34
CA GLN A 111 14.35 -35.64 32.28
C GLN A 111 15.04 -34.81 31.19
N GLN A 112 14.41 -33.72 30.74
CA GLN A 112 14.99 -32.83 29.73
C GLN A 112 16.27 -32.15 30.24
N GLN A 113 16.31 -31.68 31.49
CA GLN A 113 17.50 -31.12 32.13
C GLN A 113 18.62 -32.16 32.25
N ALA A 114 18.27 -33.41 32.60
CA ALA A 114 19.24 -34.50 32.70
C ALA A 114 19.82 -34.88 31.32
N ASP A 115 19.00 -34.87 30.27
CA ASP A 115 19.45 -35.13 28.91
C ASP A 115 20.29 -33.97 28.37
N LEU A 116 19.88 -32.72 28.59
CA LEU A 116 20.64 -31.53 28.20
C LEU A 116 22.00 -31.45 28.91
N ASN A 117 22.07 -31.84 30.19
CA ASN A 117 23.32 -31.97 30.93
C ASN A 117 24.23 -33.07 30.37
N ARG A 118 23.66 -34.16 29.86
CA ARG A 118 24.41 -35.33 29.38
C ARG A 118 24.93 -35.13 27.96
N SER A 119 24.10 -34.62 27.06
CA SER A 119 24.41 -34.55 25.63
C SER A 119 24.56 -33.14 25.08
N GLY A 120 24.19 -32.09 25.84
CA GLY A 120 24.02 -30.75 25.30
C GLY A 120 22.87 -30.68 24.29
N PHE A 121 22.76 -29.53 23.62
CA PHE A 121 21.86 -29.37 22.48
C PHE A 121 22.28 -30.26 21.31
N SER A 122 21.30 -30.76 20.55
CA SER A 122 21.56 -31.49 19.30
C SER A 122 22.14 -30.58 18.22
N ALA A 123 22.77 -31.18 17.20
CA ALA A 123 23.35 -30.43 16.09
C ALA A 123 22.30 -29.61 15.33
N GLU A 124 21.06 -30.12 15.22
CA GLU A 124 19.95 -29.41 14.59
C GLU A 124 19.48 -28.19 15.41
N GLU A 125 19.43 -28.32 16.74
CA GLU A 125 19.09 -27.20 17.64
C GLU A 125 20.17 -26.11 17.61
N LEU A 126 21.45 -26.50 17.66
CA LEU A 126 22.57 -25.57 17.52
C LEU A 126 22.51 -24.81 16.18
N GLN A 127 22.23 -25.52 15.09
CA GLN A 127 22.07 -24.90 13.78
C GLN A 127 20.88 -23.92 13.75
N LEU A 128 19.77 -24.24 14.40
CA LEU A 128 18.62 -23.34 14.51
C LEU A 128 18.97 -22.09 15.31
N TYR A 129 19.63 -22.22 16.46
CA TYR A 129 20.07 -21.08 17.26
C TYR A 129 21.03 -20.17 16.51
N HIS A 130 22.00 -20.73 15.76
CA HIS A 130 22.84 -19.92 14.89
C HIS A 130 22.08 -19.24 13.76
N THR A 131 21.06 -19.90 13.21
CA THR A 131 20.18 -19.30 12.20
C THR A 131 19.38 -18.13 12.78
N LEU A 132 19.04 -18.19 14.07
CA LEU A 132 18.43 -17.10 14.84
C LEU A 132 19.45 -16.03 15.30
N GLY A 133 20.74 -16.20 14.96
CA GLY A 133 21.79 -15.22 15.23
C GLY A 133 22.48 -15.35 16.58
N LEU A 134 22.26 -16.44 17.33
CA LEU A 134 22.88 -16.64 18.64
C LEU A 134 24.37 -17.00 18.50
N THR A 135 25.19 -16.41 19.38
CA THR A 135 26.59 -16.81 19.57
C THR A 135 26.71 -18.06 20.44
N ASP A 136 27.84 -18.77 20.34
CA ASP A 136 28.13 -19.94 21.19
C ASP A 136 28.00 -19.61 22.69
N GLU A 137 28.40 -18.40 23.10
CA GLU A 137 28.31 -17.92 24.48
C GLU A 137 26.85 -17.75 24.92
N GLN A 138 26.00 -17.18 24.07
CA GLN A 138 24.58 -17.03 24.35
C GLN A 138 23.87 -18.40 24.40
N ILE A 139 24.30 -19.35 23.57
CA ILE A 139 23.77 -20.72 23.56
C ILE A 139 24.14 -21.45 24.86
N GLU A 140 25.39 -21.34 25.33
CA GLU A 140 25.78 -21.93 26.62
C GLU A 140 25.06 -21.25 27.79
N HIS A 141 24.85 -19.92 27.75
CA HIS A 141 24.06 -19.23 28.76
C HIS A 141 22.58 -19.71 28.78
N LEU A 142 21.99 -19.93 27.60
CA LEU A 142 20.64 -20.48 27.48
C LEU A 142 20.55 -21.90 28.06
N LYS A 143 21.56 -22.73 27.78
CA LYS A 143 21.66 -24.08 28.34
C LYS A 143 21.75 -24.05 29.87
N ASP A 144 22.63 -23.20 30.41
CA ASP A 144 22.79 -23.05 31.86
C ASP A 144 21.48 -22.57 32.51
N ALA A 145 20.75 -21.65 31.86
CA ALA A 145 19.45 -21.20 32.33
C ALA A 145 18.42 -22.34 32.39
N ILE A 146 18.36 -23.19 31.35
CA ILE A 146 17.44 -24.35 31.31
C ILE A 146 17.81 -25.40 32.37
N VAL A 147 19.11 -25.71 32.49
CA VAL A 147 19.62 -26.73 33.43
C VAL A 147 19.37 -26.34 34.88
N ASN A 148 19.50 -25.05 35.20
CA ASN A 148 19.44 -24.58 36.59
C ASN A 148 18.05 -24.08 37.02
N ALA A 149 17.06 -24.06 36.13
CA ALA A 149 15.73 -23.60 36.48
C ALA A 149 14.98 -24.63 37.35
N ASP A 150 14.22 -24.13 38.32
CA ASP A 150 13.31 -24.97 39.08
C ASP A 150 12.15 -25.44 38.17
N ALA A 151 11.50 -26.57 38.48
CA ALA A 151 10.43 -27.13 37.67
C ALA A 151 9.25 -26.15 37.45
N SER A 152 9.04 -25.24 38.41
CA SER A 152 8.06 -24.15 38.30
C SER A 152 8.52 -22.98 37.43
N GLU A 153 9.82 -22.84 37.16
CA GLU A 153 10.41 -21.82 36.28
C GLU A 153 10.65 -22.37 34.87
N ALA A 154 10.81 -23.69 34.72
CA ALA A 154 10.99 -24.35 33.45
C ALA A 154 9.72 -24.37 32.58
N GLU A 155 8.53 -24.38 33.18
CA GLU A 155 7.25 -24.12 32.51
C GLU A 155 7.21 -22.71 31.84
N PHE A 156 8.09 -21.79 32.26
CA PHE A 156 8.15 -20.39 31.82
C PHE A 156 9.26 -20.07 30.81
N PHE A 157 10.04 -21.04 30.31
CA PHE A 157 10.88 -20.82 29.12
C PHE A 157 10.06 -20.89 27.83
N ASN A 158 9.08 -19.99 27.72
CA ASN A 158 8.43 -19.74 26.45
C ASN A 158 9.39 -18.96 25.54
N PHE A 159 9.15 -19.03 24.22
CA PHE A 159 9.93 -18.30 23.21
C PHE A 159 10.04 -16.80 23.53
N GLU A 160 9.04 -16.24 24.20
CA GLU A 160 8.96 -14.85 24.65
C GLU A 160 10.11 -14.47 25.60
N LYS A 161 10.45 -15.32 26.57
CA LYS A 161 11.61 -15.08 27.47
C LYS A 161 12.95 -15.31 26.79
N ILE A 162 13.05 -16.26 25.86
CA ILE A 162 14.25 -16.46 25.05
C ILE A 162 14.47 -15.22 24.16
N ALA A 163 13.43 -14.72 23.49
CA ALA A 163 13.45 -13.47 22.77
C ALA A 163 13.82 -12.30 23.69
N ALA A 164 13.19 -12.18 24.87
CA ALA A 164 13.53 -11.14 25.83
C ALA A 164 15.00 -11.18 26.26
N THR A 165 15.56 -12.38 26.47
CA THR A 165 16.98 -12.56 26.82
C THR A 165 17.92 -12.21 25.66
N LEU A 166 17.51 -12.48 24.40
CA LEU A 166 18.25 -12.09 23.20
C LEU A 166 18.32 -10.57 23.00
N TYR A 167 17.32 -9.83 23.49
CA TYR A 167 17.27 -8.37 23.39
C TYR A 167 17.58 -7.64 24.71
N ALA A 168 17.82 -8.35 25.81
CA ALA A 168 18.19 -7.79 27.12
C ALA A 168 19.68 -7.43 27.27
N GLY A 169 20.46 -7.48 26.17
CA GLY A 169 21.88 -7.13 26.16
C GLY A 169 22.18 -5.64 26.27
N ASP A 170 21.17 -4.78 26.16
CA ASP A 170 21.24 -3.37 26.53
C ASP A 170 20.29 -3.15 27.72
N ASP A 171 20.74 -2.40 28.73
CA ASP A 171 20.12 -2.12 30.04
C ASP A 171 18.72 -1.46 30.00
N GLU A 172 18.05 -1.47 28.86
CA GLU A 172 16.68 -1.02 28.66
C GLU A 172 15.80 -2.25 28.49
N SER A 173 15.14 -2.65 29.58
CA SER A 173 14.20 -3.77 29.52
C SER A 173 13.15 -3.53 28.42
N PRO A 174 12.60 -4.58 27.78
CA PRO A 174 11.44 -4.43 26.89
C PRO A 174 10.28 -3.67 27.56
N GLU A 175 10.17 -3.74 28.90
CA GLU A 175 9.22 -2.97 29.71
C GLU A 175 9.55 -1.47 29.77
N ASP A 176 10.82 -1.07 29.70
CA ASP A 176 11.24 0.33 29.65
C ASP A 176 11.06 0.95 28.26
N PHE A 177 11.27 0.17 27.19
CA PHE A 177 10.79 0.55 25.85
C PHE A 177 9.26 0.65 25.81
N ALA A 178 8.54 -0.29 26.43
CA ALA A 178 7.08 -0.20 26.53
C ALA A 178 6.57 0.97 27.40
N ARG A 179 7.40 1.51 28.32
CA ARG A 179 7.04 2.66 29.18
C ARG A 179 7.38 4.02 28.58
N VAL A 180 8.45 4.13 27.78
CA VAL A 180 8.71 5.34 26.98
C VAL A 180 7.75 5.43 25.79
N PHE A 181 7.24 4.27 25.36
CA PHE A 181 6.13 4.13 24.42
C PHE A 181 4.89 3.57 25.13
N GLU A 182 4.39 4.27 26.15
CA GLU A 182 2.92 4.34 26.31
C GLU A 182 2.38 5.15 25.12
N LEU A 183 2.62 4.64 23.91
CA LEU A 183 1.71 4.74 22.78
C LEU A 183 0.40 4.39 23.42
N VAL A 184 -0.41 5.41 23.72
CA VAL A 184 -1.84 5.27 23.95
C VAL A 184 -2.23 4.19 22.98
N ALA A 185 -2.49 3.00 23.52
CA ALA A 185 -2.96 1.89 22.75
C ALA A 185 -4.23 2.48 22.17
N TYR A 186 -4.13 2.92 20.92
CA TYR A 186 -5.27 2.97 20.06
C TYR A 186 -5.69 1.51 20.11
N GLU A 187 -6.60 1.18 21.02
CA GLU A 187 -7.74 0.37 20.65
C GLU A 187 -8.17 1.00 19.33
N ALA A 188 -7.60 0.46 18.25
CA ALA A 188 -7.83 0.96 16.93
C ALA A 188 -9.24 0.50 16.65
N ASP A 189 -10.21 1.23 17.20
CA ASP A 189 -11.48 1.42 16.57
C ASP A 189 -11.11 1.63 15.09
N GLN A 190 -11.56 0.72 14.24
CA GLN A 190 -11.32 0.86 12.82
C GLN A 190 -11.88 2.22 12.44
N SER A 191 -11.08 3.12 11.87
CA SER A 191 -11.63 4.39 11.40
C SER A 191 -12.46 4.07 10.17
N PRO A 192 -13.80 4.04 10.27
CA PRO A 192 -14.60 3.60 9.16
C PRO A 192 -14.48 4.61 8.04
N ALA A 193 -14.44 4.12 6.81
CA ALA A 193 -14.68 4.95 5.65
C ALA A 193 -16.11 5.52 5.75
N THR A 194 -16.25 6.81 5.49
CA THR A 194 -17.54 7.52 5.41
C THR A 194 -17.99 7.74 3.97
N ASP A 195 -17.04 7.73 3.04
CA ASP A 195 -17.21 7.77 1.60
C ASP A 195 -16.05 7.00 0.97
N ALA A 196 -16.30 6.32 -0.14
CA ALA A 196 -15.29 5.56 -0.85
C ALA A 196 -15.58 5.46 -2.34
N TYR A 197 -14.54 5.44 -3.15
CA TYR A 197 -14.65 5.23 -4.59
C TYR A 197 -13.34 4.70 -5.18
N LEU A 198 -13.42 4.04 -6.32
CA LEU A 198 -12.26 3.76 -7.16
C LEU A 198 -12.11 4.84 -8.22
N SER A 199 -10.87 5.27 -8.42
CA SER A 199 -10.43 5.98 -9.61
C SER A 199 -9.72 4.99 -10.51
N ALA A 200 -10.16 4.84 -11.76
CA ALA A 200 -9.52 3.97 -12.75
C ALA A 200 -9.18 4.77 -14.01
N THR A 201 -7.92 4.77 -14.42
CA THR A 201 -7.47 5.43 -15.65
C THR A 201 -7.25 4.40 -16.75
N PHE A 202 -7.99 4.52 -17.84
CA PHE A 202 -7.83 3.71 -19.03
C PHE A 202 -7.14 4.52 -20.12
N SER A 203 -6.05 3.95 -20.63
CA SER A 203 -5.26 4.53 -21.71
C SER A 203 -5.22 3.58 -22.89
N LEU A 204 -5.35 4.14 -24.09
CA LEU A 204 -5.30 3.39 -25.33
C LEU A 204 -3.91 3.51 -25.95
N GLU A 205 -3.30 2.39 -26.33
CA GLU A 205 -2.01 2.39 -27.04
C GLU A 205 -2.18 2.76 -28.51
N ALA A 206 -3.32 2.38 -29.08
CA ALA A 206 -3.76 2.71 -30.43
C ALA A 206 -4.90 3.73 -30.40
N GLY A 207 -5.23 4.31 -31.56
CA GLY A 207 -6.41 5.17 -31.69
C GLY A 207 -7.68 4.40 -31.32
N HIS A 208 -8.66 5.09 -30.71
CA HIS A 208 -9.92 4.52 -30.22
C HIS A 208 -10.64 3.65 -31.26
N CYS A 209 -10.58 4.06 -32.55
CA CYS A 209 -11.16 3.34 -33.69
C CYS A 209 -10.54 1.97 -33.99
N LEU A 210 -9.32 1.73 -33.53
CA LEU A 210 -8.62 0.46 -33.72
C LEU A 210 -8.90 -0.52 -32.59
N ILE A 211 -9.73 -0.16 -31.61
CA ILE A 211 -10.05 -1.05 -30.49
C ILE A 211 -11.51 -1.43 -30.61
N ALA A 212 -11.77 -2.74 -30.55
CA ALA A 212 -13.13 -3.23 -30.65
C ALA A 212 -13.85 -2.94 -29.32
N PRO A 213 -15.10 -2.46 -29.36
CA PRO A 213 -15.95 -2.42 -28.18
C PRO A 213 -16.02 -3.81 -27.55
N HIS A 214 -15.94 -3.87 -26.23
CA HIS A 214 -15.86 -5.11 -25.47
C HIS A 214 -16.49 -4.89 -24.09
N THR A 215 -16.52 -5.93 -23.26
CA THR A 215 -17.03 -5.80 -21.89
C THR A 215 -15.88 -5.61 -20.92
N THR A 216 -15.92 -4.53 -20.16
CA THR A 216 -15.00 -4.31 -19.03
C THR A 216 -15.77 -4.49 -17.73
N ARG A 217 -15.32 -5.39 -16.87
CA ARG A 217 -15.87 -5.62 -15.53
C ARG A 217 -14.86 -5.18 -14.49
N ILE A 218 -15.32 -4.43 -13.49
CA ILE A 218 -14.50 -3.97 -12.37
C ILE A 218 -15.14 -4.52 -11.10
N ALA A 219 -14.36 -5.27 -10.33
CA ALA A 219 -14.75 -5.83 -9.05
C ALA A 219 -13.88 -5.29 -7.92
N PHE A 220 -14.49 -5.11 -6.75
CA PHE A 220 -13.87 -4.70 -5.51
C PHE A 220 -14.30 -5.68 -4.40
N ASN A 221 -13.35 -6.31 -3.71
CA ASN A 221 -13.62 -7.30 -2.65
C ASN A 221 -14.71 -8.31 -3.06
N ASP A 222 -14.49 -9.00 -4.19
CA ASP A 222 -15.39 -10.01 -4.78
C ASP A 222 -16.74 -9.52 -5.31
N ARG A 223 -17.02 -8.21 -5.24
CA ARG A 223 -18.27 -7.61 -5.74
C ARG A 223 -18.02 -6.83 -7.03
N THR A 224 -18.82 -7.07 -8.06
CA THR A 224 -18.80 -6.22 -9.26
C THR A 224 -19.34 -4.84 -8.91
N VAL A 225 -18.50 -3.81 -9.09
CA VAL A 225 -18.82 -2.41 -8.76
C VAL A 225 -19.02 -1.55 -10.01
N ALA A 226 -18.49 -1.97 -11.16
CA ALA A 226 -18.81 -1.39 -12.45
C ALA A 226 -18.75 -2.43 -13.57
N GLN A 227 -19.58 -2.25 -14.59
CA GLN A 227 -19.54 -3.02 -15.81
C GLN A 227 -19.88 -2.12 -16.99
N TYR A 228 -18.98 -2.08 -17.97
CA TYR A 228 -19.16 -1.36 -19.23
C TYR A 228 -19.30 -2.40 -20.33
N ASN A 229 -20.43 -2.41 -21.04
CA ASN A 229 -20.72 -3.40 -22.09
C ASN A 229 -20.61 -2.75 -23.46
N ASP A 230 -20.02 -3.46 -24.43
CA ASP A 230 -19.92 -2.99 -25.82
C ASP A 230 -19.31 -1.57 -25.87
N TYR A 231 -18.25 -1.36 -25.09
CA TYR A 231 -17.62 -0.06 -24.88
C TYR A 231 -16.10 -0.15 -24.87
N VAL A 232 -15.41 0.93 -25.25
CA VAL A 232 -13.96 1.06 -25.16
C VAL A 232 -13.65 2.10 -24.08
N PRO A 233 -13.29 1.68 -22.84
CA PRO A 233 -13.00 2.64 -21.79
C PRO A 233 -11.72 3.41 -22.10
N GLU A 234 -11.83 4.73 -21.99
CA GLU A 234 -10.74 5.69 -22.14
C GLU A 234 -10.97 6.88 -21.19
N GLY A 235 -9.88 7.38 -20.60
CA GLY A 235 -9.89 8.46 -19.63
C GLY A 235 -9.99 7.98 -18.17
N ASN A 236 -10.29 8.91 -17.26
CA ASN A 236 -10.37 8.64 -15.83
C ASN A 236 -11.84 8.38 -15.44
N TYR A 237 -12.11 7.30 -14.72
CA TYR A 237 -13.47 6.91 -14.29
C TYR A 237 -13.60 6.99 -12.78
N TYR A 238 -14.74 7.55 -12.34
CA TYR A 238 -15.18 7.53 -10.95
C TYR A 238 -16.16 6.37 -10.75
N ILE A 239 -15.81 5.46 -9.83
CA ILE A 239 -16.62 4.27 -9.53
C ILE A 239 -16.97 4.31 -8.04
N PRO A 240 -18.19 4.73 -7.67
CA PRO A 240 -18.58 4.82 -6.27
C PRO A 240 -18.56 3.43 -5.62
N LEU A 241 -18.10 3.37 -4.38
CA LEU A 241 -18.11 2.16 -3.56
C LEU A 241 -19.05 2.38 -2.37
N ASP A 242 -19.55 1.27 -1.84
CA ASP A 242 -20.13 1.28 -0.50
C ASP A 242 -18.98 1.33 0.52
N ALA A 243 -18.94 2.37 1.35
CA ALA A 243 -17.86 2.59 2.31
C ALA A 243 -17.71 1.42 3.29
N GLU A 244 -18.80 0.71 3.61
CA GLU A 244 -18.76 -0.49 4.48
C GLU A 244 -18.01 -1.67 3.85
N THR A 245 -17.83 -1.66 2.52
CA THR A 245 -17.09 -2.72 1.83
C THR A 245 -15.58 -2.50 1.85
N VAL A 246 -15.11 -1.32 2.26
CA VAL A 246 -13.69 -1.02 2.36
C VAL A 246 -13.12 -1.68 3.61
N ARG A 247 -12.18 -2.61 3.40
CA ARG A 247 -11.42 -3.24 4.47
C ARG A 247 -10.34 -2.27 4.95
N THR A 248 -10.15 -2.20 6.26
CA THR A 248 -9.12 -1.38 6.90
C THR A 248 -8.18 -2.27 7.71
N MET A 249 -6.88 -2.00 7.66
CA MET A 249 -5.89 -2.60 8.55
C MET A 249 -5.37 -1.52 9.51
N GLY A 250 -5.99 -1.42 10.68
CA GLY A 250 -5.79 -0.29 11.61
C GLY A 250 -6.51 0.96 11.11
N ALA A 251 -5.81 2.09 11.03
CA ALA A 251 -6.35 3.38 10.60
C ALA A 251 -6.32 3.60 9.06
N GLU A 252 -5.83 2.64 8.29
CA GLU A 252 -5.64 2.79 6.84
C GLU A 252 -6.43 1.74 6.05
N PRO A 253 -6.95 2.07 4.84
CA PRO A 253 -7.49 1.08 3.93
C PRO A 253 -6.44 0.02 3.61
N GLY A 254 -6.75 -1.26 3.87
CA GLY A 254 -5.81 -2.36 3.75
C GLY A 254 -6.50 -3.69 3.52
N GLY A 255 -5.88 -4.56 2.71
CA GLY A 255 -6.41 -5.90 2.42
C GLY A 255 -7.58 -5.89 1.44
N ASN A 256 -7.71 -4.81 0.66
CA ASN A 256 -8.70 -4.69 -0.41
C ASN A 256 -8.15 -5.26 -1.72
N GLU A 257 -9.01 -5.92 -2.48
CA GLU A 257 -8.69 -6.46 -3.80
C GLU A 257 -9.51 -5.73 -4.87
N ILE A 258 -8.83 -5.31 -5.95
CA ILE A 258 -9.47 -4.73 -7.14
C ILE A 258 -9.13 -5.61 -8.34
N VAL A 259 -10.16 -6.07 -9.04
CA VAL A 259 -10.00 -6.90 -10.24
C VAL A 259 -10.63 -6.16 -11.42
N ILE A 260 -9.88 -5.99 -12.51
CA ILE A 260 -10.38 -5.43 -13.76
C ILE A 260 -10.23 -6.48 -14.84
N GLU A 261 -11.35 -6.87 -15.44
CA GLU A 261 -11.40 -7.87 -16.49
C GLU A 261 -11.92 -7.23 -17.78
N SER A 262 -11.26 -7.54 -18.90
CA SER A 262 -11.73 -7.15 -20.23
C SER A 262 -12.06 -8.40 -21.01
N LEU A 263 -13.33 -8.59 -21.34
CA LEU A 263 -13.90 -9.76 -22.01
C LEU A 263 -14.22 -9.41 -23.45
N GLY A 264 -13.81 -10.24 -24.41
CA GLY A 264 -14.09 -10.03 -25.82
C GLY A 264 -13.07 -9.12 -26.54
N LEU A 265 -11.92 -8.85 -25.92
CA LEU A 265 -10.76 -8.27 -26.63
C LEU A 265 -10.26 -9.26 -27.69
N ASN A 266 -9.85 -8.75 -28.85
CA ASN A 266 -9.17 -9.56 -29.86
C ASN A 266 -7.66 -9.66 -29.54
N ASN A 267 -6.97 -10.59 -30.19
CA ASN A 267 -5.56 -10.92 -29.90
C ASN A 267 -4.52 -9.80 -30.19
N GLY A 268 -4.95 -8.60 -30.59
CA GLY A 268 -4.04 -7.51 -30.96
C GLY A 268 -4.40 -6.15 -30.36
N HIS A 269 -5.51 -6.03 -29.63
CA HIS A 269 -5.95 -4.76 -29.04
C HIS A 269 -5.77 -4.82 -27.53
N PHE A 270 -4.84 -4.01 -27.02
CA PHE A 270 -4.58 -3.89 -25.59
C PHE A 270 -5.13 -2.57 -25.09
N ILE A 271 -5.95 -2.66 -24.05
CA ILE A 271 -6.28 -1.52 -23.21
C ILE A 271 -5.41 -1.62 -21.99
N ARG A 272 -4.68 -0.56 -21.71
CA ARG A 272 -3.86 -0.49 -20.52
C ARG A 272 -4.60 0.32 -19.48
N THR A 273 -4.97 -0.34 -18.39
CA THR A 273 -5.26 0.37 -17.16
C THR A 273 -3.93 0.92 -16.64
N SER A 274 -3.75 2.23 -16.72
CA SER A 274 -2.49 2.88 -16.36
C SER A 274 -2.39 3.16 -14.86
N ASN A 275 -3.54 3.35 -14.19
CA ASN A 275 -3.62 3.57 -12.76
C ASN A 275 -4.98 3.11 -12.20
N VAL A 276 -4.97 2.55 -11.00
CA VAL A 276 -6.18 2.24 -10.21
C VAL A 276 -5.91 2.64 -8.77
N THR A 277 -6.77 3.47 -8.21
CA THR A 277 -6.60 4.01 -6.86
C THR A 277 -7.89 3.89 -6.08
N LEU A 278 -7.81 3.29 -4.88
CA LEU A 278 -8.87 3.36 -3.88
C LEU A 278 -8.75 4.68 -3.13
N ASN A 279 -9.83 5.46 -3.17
CA ASN A 279 -9.93 6.71 -2.43
C ASN A 279 -11.01 6.54 -1.37
N ALA A 280 -10.70 6.90 -0.12
CA ALA A 280 -11.64 6.80 0.98
C ALA A 280 -11.53 8.03 1.88
N ARG A 281 -12.68 8.57 2.30
CA ARG A 281 -12.76 9.59 3.34
C ARG A 281 -12.93 8.89 4.68
N LEU A 282 -11.89 8.90 5.49
CA LEU A 282 -11.93 8.33 6.82
C LEU A 282 -12.61 9.28 7.79
N LYS A 283 -13.39 8.74 8.75
CA LYS A 283 -14.03 9.54 9.80
C LYS A 283 -13.00 10.27 10.67
N TRP A 284 -11.89 9.59 10.94
CA TRP A 284 -10.73 10.13 11.65
C TRP A 284 -9.46 9.44 11.17
N TYR A 285 -8.29 9.98 11.47
CA TYR A 285 -7.02 9.31 11.24
C TYR A 285 -6.08 9.63 12.38
N ALA A 286 -5.35 8.62 12.83
CA ALA A 286 -4.36 8.75 13.87
C ALA A 286 -2.98 8.49 13.26
N THR A 287 -2.04 9.39 13.56
CA THR A 287 -0.63 9.22 13.21
C THR A 287 0.23 9.56 14.40
N VAL A 288 1.36 8.87 14.50
CA VAL A 288 2.33 9.05 15.57
C VAL A 288 3.41 9.98 15.08
N VAL A 289 3.66 11.04 15.84
CA VAL A 289 4.70 12.02 15.55
C VAL A 289 5.52 12.29 16.80
N PHE A 290 6.82 12.50 16.62
CA PHE A 290 7.71 12.90 17.71
C PHE A 290 7.83 14.41 17.72
N ALA A 291 7.30 15.04 18.77
CA ALA A 291 7.24 16.48 18.91
C ALA A 291 7.58 16.92 20.33
N ARG A 292 8.12 18.12 20.50
CA ARG A 292 8.44 18.68 21.81
C ARG A 292 7.20 19.17 22.56
N ASN A 293 6.10 19.42 21.84
CA ASN A 293 4.82 19.87 22.38
C ASN A 293 3.68 19.60 21.37
N GLN A 294 2.44 19.84 21.79
CA GLN A 294 1.23 19.56 21.00
C GLN A 294 1.13 20.39 19.71
N ASP A 295 1.55 21.66 19.72
CA ASP A 295 1.49 22.52 18.53
C ASP A 295 2.47 22.03 17.45
N GLU A 296 3.65 21.56 17.86
CA GLU A 296 4.58 20.88 16.97
C GLU A 296 4.05 19.52 16.51
N ALA A 297 3.39 18.76 17.40
CA ALA A 297 2.76 17.48 17.02
C ALA A 297 1.70 17.69 15.94
N ASN A 298 0.79 18.65 16.12
CA ASN A 298 -0.25 18.96 15.15
C ASN A 298 0.37 19.35 13.80
N ARG A 299 1.33 20.29 13.79
CA ARG A 299 2.02 20.67 12.55
C ARG A 299 2.74 19.50 11.86
N LEU A 300 3.36 18.61 12.63
CA LEU A 300 4.03 17.43 12.08
C LEU A 300 3.03 16.41 11.53
N ALA A 301 1.91 16.21 12.21
CA ALA A 301 0.83 15.35 11.74
C ALA A 301 0.25 15.87 10.41
N GLU A 302 0.07 17.19 10.30
CA GLU A 302 -0.37 17.86 9.06
C GLU A 302 0.64 17.73 7.91
N GLN A 303 1.94 17.58 8.22
CA GLN A 303 3.02 17.52 7.23
C GLN A 303 3.40 16.10 6.81
N THR A 304 2.73 15.07 7.32
CA THR A 304 3.03 13.67 6.96
C THR A 304 2.88 13.41 5.46
N GLY A 305 2.05 14.19 4.76
CA GLY A 305 1.81 14.07 3.32
C GLY A 305 1.10 12.77 2.91
N VAL A 306 0.72 11.94 3.89
CA VAL A 306 0.01 10.67 3.67
C VAL A 306 -1.48 10.93 3.44
N LEU A 307 -2.03 11.99 4.03
CA LEU A 307 -3.43 12.35 3.90
C LEU A 307 -3.62 13.80 3.50
N ASN A 308 -4.59 14.01 2.61
CA ASN A 308 -5.12 15.33 2.35
C ASN A 308 -6.08 15.77 3.46
N ILE A 309 -5.63 16.66 4.33
CA ILE A 309 -6.42 17.15 5.48
C ILE A 309 -6.87 18.61 5.34
N ASN A 310 -6.27 19.39 4.44
CA ASN A 310 -6.47 20.84 4.37
C ASN A 310 -6.27 21.43 2.96
N HIS A 311 -6.17 20.59 1.92
CA HIS A 311 -6.05 21.05 0.54
C HIS A 311 -7.30 20.74 -0.27
N PRO A 312 -7.72 21.63 -1.18
CA PRO A 312 -8.66 21.24 -2.22
C PRO A 312 -8.03 20.14 -3.08
N ASP A 313 -8.87 19.25 -3.61
CA ASP A 313 -8.43 18.17 -4.50
C ASP A 313 -9.48 17.97 -5.58
N PRO A 314 -9.57 18.90 -6.56
CA PRO A 314 -10.46 18.73 -7.68
C PRO A 314 -9.92 17.60 -8.56
N VAL A 315 -10.80 16.73 -9.02
CA VAL A 315 -10.44 15.60 -9.87
C VAL A 315 -11.36 15.56 -11.07
N LEU A 316 -10.78 15.27 -12.24
CA LEU A 316 -11.50 15.19 -13.51
C LEU A 316 -11.78 13.73 -13.89
N TYR A 317 -13.05 13.42 -14.12
CA TYR A 317 -13.56 12.11 -14.53
C TYR A 317 -14.46 12.20 -15.77
N ILE A 318 -14.62 11.07 -16.45
CA ILE A 318 -15.72 10.83 -17.39
C ILE A 318 -16.99 10.57 -16.57
N ASP A 319 -18.02 11.39 -16.78
CA ASP A 319 -19.37 11.06 -16.33
C ASP A 319 -19.89 9.91 -17.20
N ARG A 320 -20.58 8.95 -16.57
CA ARG A 320 -21.02 7.64 -17.09
C ARG A 320 -20.96 7.49 -18.61
N PRO A 321 -20.40 6.41 -19.16
CA PRO A 321 -20.33 6.22 -20.60
C PRO A 321 -21.72 6.36 -21.21
N SER A 322 -21.94 7.46 -21.94
CA SER A 322 -23.20 7.67 -22.63
C SER A 322 -23.29 6.66 -23.76
N ASP A 323 -24.49 6.14 -24.05
CA ASP A 323 -24.72 5.28 -25.21
C ASP A 323 -24.30 5.96 -26.54
N GLU A 324 -24.11 7.29 -26.54
CA GLU A 324 -23.62 8.09 -27.67
C GLU A 324 -22.09 8.02 -27.88
N MET A 325 -21.31 7.60 -26.88
CA MET A 325 -19.87 7.31 -27.04
C MET A 325 -19.62 5.90 -27.61
N ILE A 326 -20.68 5.10 -27.81
CA ILE A 326 -20.60 3.84 -28.53
C ILE A 326 -20.21 4.17 -29.97
N THR A 327 -18.99 3.76 -30.35
CA THR A 327 -18.50 3.82 -31.73
C THR A 327 -19.63 3.48 -32.70
N PRO A 328 -19.85 4.26 -33.77
CA PRO A 328 -20.94 4.01 -34.69
C PRO A 328 -20.86 2.54 -35.15
N ARG A 329 -21.88 1.73 -34.83
CA ARG A 329 -21.92 0.27 -35.05
C ARG A 329 -21.70 -0.19 -36.51
N ASN A 330 -21.45 0.73 -37.44
CA ASN A 330 -21.44 0.50 -38.89
C ASN A 330 -20.15 0.94 -39.60
N VAL A 331 -19.04 1.20 -38.91
CA VAL A 331 -17.83 1.62 -39.63
C VAL A 331 -17.03 0.41 -40.11
N ARG A 332 -17.08 0.12 -41.43
CA ARG A 332 -16.12 -0.77 -42.09
C ARG A 332 -14.77 -0.05 -42.16
N MET A 333 -13.65 -0.78 -42.12
CA MET A 333 -12.31 -0.16 -42.13
C MET A 333 -11.80 0.15 -43.55
N GLY A 334 -11.52 1.43 -43.81
CA GLY A 334 -10.81 1.95 -44.97
C GLY A 334 -10.45 3.44 -44.85
N ARG A 335 -10.26 4.15 -45.98
CA ARG A 335 -9.45 5.38 -46.07
C ARG A 335 -10.06 6.57 -45.32
N VAL A 336 -9.26 7.22 -44.48
CA VAL A 336 -9.58 8.45 -43.74
C VAL A 336 -10.10 9.55 -44.67
N ASN A 337 -11.39 9.87 -44.57
CA ASN A 337 -11.98 11.00 -45.29
C ASN A 337 -12.13 12.21 -44.34
N ARG A 338 -11.16 13.14 -44.41
CA ARG A 338 -11.09 14.35 -43.56
C ARG A 338 -12.33 15.26 -43.61
N THR A 339 -13.25 15.05 -44.55
CA THR A 339 -14.44 15.89 -44.74
C THR A 339 -15.66 15.49 -43.89
N ARG A 340 -15.58 14.40 -43.11
CA ARG A 340 -16.71 13.86 -42.32
C ARG A 340 -16.44 13.70 -40.81
N ALA A 341 -15.42 14.35 -40.28
CA ALA A 341 -15.19 14.30 -38.84
C ALA A 341 -16.34 15.02 -38.11
N ALA A 342 -16.95 14.34 -37.14
CA ALA A 342 -17.95 14.91 -36.26
C ALA A 342 -17.29 15.47 -35.00
N ASP A 343 -17.94 16.45 -34.37
CA ASP A 343 -17.52 16.93 -33.06
C ASP A 343 -17.64 15.79 -32.04
N ILE A 344 -16.72 15.74 -31.08
CA ILE A 344 -16.71 14.74 -30.01
C ILE A 344 -17.32 15.37 -28.77
N ASN A 345 -18.37 14.77 -28.22
CA ASN A 345 -18.97 15.21 -26.96
C ASN A 345 -18.45 14.36 -25.81
N HIS A 346 -17.91 15.02 -24.79
CA HIS A 346 -17.58 14.43 -23.50
C HIS A 346 -18.56 14.91 -22.45
N ASN A 347 -19.07 13.98 -21.66
CA ASN A 347 -19.74 14.32 -20.41
C ASN A 347 -18.70 14.15 -19.30
N LEU A 348 -18.28 15.26 -18.71
CA LEU A 348 -17.24 15.26 -17.67
C LEU A 348 -17.90 15.38 -16.30
N LEU A 349 -17.34 14.66 -15.33
CA LEU A 349 -17.65 14.79 -13.91
C LEU A 349 -16.42 15.39 -13.22
N ILE A 350 -16.60 16.54 -12.57
CA ILE A 350 -15.54 17.16 -11.77
C ILE A 350 -15.97 17.06 -10.31
N ARG A 351 -15.16 16.40 -9.48
CA ARG A 351 -15.44 16.19 -8.06
C ARG A 351 -14.35 16.85 -7.22
N ASN A 352 -14.70 17.40 -6.06
CA ASN A 352 -13.71 17.78 -5.07
C ASN A 352 -13.54 16.65 -4.04
N ALA A 353 -12.46 15.89 -4.16
CA ALA A 353 -12.10 14.82 -3.24
C ALA A 353 -11.57 15.35 -1.88
N GLY A 354 -11.10 16.60 -1.87
CA GLY A 354 -10.44 17.22 -0.73
C GLY A 354 -11.42 17.69 0.35
N PRO A 355 -10.92 17.94 1.57
CA PRO A 355 -11.71 18.46 2.68
C PRO A 355 -11.95 19.97 2.60
N VAL A 356 -11.33 20.68 1.66
CA VAL A 356 -11.46 22.13 1.47
C VAL A 356 -12.12 22.43 0.13
N ALA A 357 -13.03 23.41 0.09
CA ALA A 357 -13.71 23.81 -1.13
C ALA A 357 -12.72 24.24 -2.23
N THR A 358 -12.96 23.78 -3.46
CA THR A 358 -12.22 24.25 -4.63
C THR A 358 -12.85 25.54 -5.16
N GLY A 359 -12.06 26.44 -5.73
CA GLY A 359 -12.56 27.69 -6.31
C GLY A 359 -11.73 28.18 -7.50
N ASN A 360 -12.38 28.95 -8.38
CA ASN A 360 -11.77 29.57 -9.56
C ASN A 360 -11.02 28.56 -10.44
N MET A 361 -11.72 27.50 -10.85
CA MET A 361 -11.15 26.49 -11.73
C MET A 361 -11.42 26.82 -13.19
N THR A 362 -10.49 26.43 -14.06
CA THR A 362 -10.65 26.51 -15.51
C THR A 362 -10.24 25.22 -16.17
N LEU A 363 -11.12 24.66 -17.00
CA LEU A 363 -10.80 23.51 -17.83
C LEU A 363 -10.16 23.97 -19.13
N HIS A 364 -9.00 23.41 -19.43
CA HIS A 364 -8.22 23.68 -20.62
C HIS A 364 -8.14 22.45 -21.50
N VAL A 365 -7.95 22.66 -22.80
CA VAL A 365 -7.73 21.58 -23.78
C VAL A 365 -6.45 21.84 -24.54
N TYR A 366 -5.49 20.94 -24.44
CA TYR A 366 -4.17 21.08 -25.05
C TYR A 366 -3.84 19.95 -26.02
N SER A 367 -2.95 20.24 -26.98
CA SER A 367 -2.40 19.23 -27.90
C SER A 367 -1.19 18.49 -27.35
N LYS A 368 -0.64 18.95 -26.23
CA LYS A 368 0.53 18.39 -25.56
C LYS A 368 0.24 18.27 -24.06
N ASN A 369 0.86 17.29 -23.42
CA ASN A 369 0.70 17.11 -21.98
C ASN A 369 1.25 18.36 -21.23
N PRO A 370 0.40 19.09 -20.49
CA PRO A 370 0.79 20.31 -19.79
C PRO A 370 1.69 20.06 -18.59
N LEU A 371 1.79 18.82 -18.09
CA LEU A 371 2.68 18.47 -16.98
C LEU A 371 4.14 18.32 -17.42
N PHE A 372 4.42 18.16 -18.73
CA PHE A 372 5.76 17.90 -19.27
C PHE A 372 6.29 19.04 -20.17
N GLY A 373 6.06 20.29 -19.77
CA GLY A 373 6.64 21.48 -20.42
C GLY A 373 5.58 22.45 -20.92
N GLN A 374 5.85 23.13 -22.04
CA GLN A 374 4.91 24.10 -22.61
C GLN A 374 3.75 23.38 -23.30
N ALA A 375 2.58 23.41 -22.66
CA ALA A 375 1.32 22.81 -23.13
C ALA A 375 0.88 23.26 -24.53
N GLY A 376 1.34 24.44 -24.96
CA GLY A 376 0.92 25.08 -26.21
C GLY A 376 -0.27 26.02 -25.99
N ARG A 377 -0.99 26.31 -27.08
CA ARG A 377 -2.23 27.12 -27.02
C ARG A 377 -3.42 26.21 -26.72
N ASP A 378 -4.42 26.75 -26.04
CA ASP A 378 -5.70 26.07 -25.89
C ASP A 378 -6.34 25.78 -27.26
N LEU A 379 -6.86 24.57 -27.41
CA LEU A 379 -7.51 24.09 -28.63
C LEU A 379 -8.96 24.59 -28.76
N ILE A 380 -9.57 24.96 -27.63
CA ILE A 380 -10.88 25.60 -27.50
C ILE A 380 -10.81 26.69 -26.40
N PRO A 381 -11.75 27.64 -26.35
CA PRO A 381 -11.80 28.59 -25.23
C PRO A 381 -11.87 27.87 -23.86
N PRO A 382 -11.05 28.25 -22.87
CA PRO A 382 -11.10 27.65 -21.54
C PRO A 382 -12.48 27.80 -20.90
N VAL A 383 -12.93 26.75 -20.21
CA VAL A 383 -14.25 26.72 -19.57
C VAL A 383 -14.10 27.00 -18.08
N ARG A 384 -14.78 28.05 -17.60
CA ARG A 384 -14.79 28.39 -16.17
C ARG A 384 -15.72 27.44 -15.41
N ILE A 385 -15.24 26.97 -14.26
CA ILE A 385 -15.99 26.15 -13.33
C ILE A 385 -16.03 26.88 -11.99
N ASP A 386 -17.21 26.99 -11.42
CA ASP A 386 -17.43 27.62 -10.11
C ASP A 386 -16.87 26.77 -8.97
N SER A 387 -17.02 27.25 -7.73
CA SER A 387 -16.53 26.53 -6.56
C SER A 387 -17.27 25.22 -6.35
N ILE A 388 -16.55 24.19 -5.89
CA ILE A 388 -17.12 22.89 -5.52
C ILE A 388 -16.80 22.62 -4.05
N GLU A 389 -17.84 22.47 -3.24
CA GLU A 389 -17.72 22.14 -1.81
C GLU A 389 -17.04 20.78 -1.60
N PRO A 390 -16.46 20.51 -0.40
CA PRO A 390 -15.85 19.23 -0.09
C PRO A 390 -16.77 18.03 -0.34
N GLY A 391 -16.36 17.08 -1.18
CA GLY A 391 -17.18 15.94 -1.61
C GLY A 391 -18.28 16.27 -2.63
N GLY A 392 -18.42 17.55 -3.01
CA GLY A 392 -19.33 17.99 -4.06
C GLY A 392 -18.86 17.61 -5.46
N GLU A 393 -19.77 17.71 -6.42
CA GLU A 393 -19.51 17.42 -7.82
C GLU A 393 -20.23 18.41 -8.75
N THR A 394 -19.69 18.59 -9.96
CA THR A 394 -20.35 19.29 -11.06
C THR A 394 -20.20 18.49 -12.35
N ARG A 395 -21.20 18.55 -13.21
CA ARG A 395 -21.22 17.90 -14.52
C ARG A 395 -21.00 18.95 -15.59
N LEU A 396 -20.09 18.67 -16.52
CA LEU A 396 -19.71 19.60 -17.57
C LEU A 396 -19.78 18.89 -18.94
N PRO A 397 -20.80 19.16 -19.75
CA PRO A 397 -20.78 18.74 -21.15
C PRO A 397 -19.72 19.56 -21.89
N LEU A 398 -18.87 18.89 -22.65
CA LEU A 398 -17.80 19.50 -23.42
C LEU A 398 -17.79 18.97 -24.85
N THR A 399 -17.87 19.88 -25.82
CA THR A 399 -17.77 19.54 -27.24
C THR A 399 -16.38 19.90 -27.77
N ILE A 400 -15.65 18.89 -28.25
CA ILE A 400 -14.37 19.03 -28.93
C ILE A 400 -14.61 19.12 -30.44
N PRO A 401 -14.28 20.24 -31.10
CA PRO A 401 -14.50 20.41 -32.52
C PRO A 401 -13.76 19.35 -33.34
N ALA A 402 -14.39 18.85 -34.39
CA ALA A 402 -13.85 17.79 -35.25
C ALA A 402 -12.43 18.07 -35.80
N ARG A 403 -12.11 19.34 -36.05
CA ARG A 403 -10.75 19.74 -36.48
C ARG A 403 -9.68 19.37 -35.45
N VAL A 404 -10.01 19.47 -34.16
CA VAL A 404 -9.09 19.14 -33.06
C VAL A 404 -8.85 17.64 -33.01
N SER A 405 -9.88 16.82 -33.20
CA SER A 405 -9.73 15.36 -33.20
C SER A 405 -9.01 14.84 -34.45
N VAL A 406 -9.02 15.58 -35.56
CA VAL A 406 -8.34 15.20 -36.81
C VAL A 406 -6.87 15.64 -36.84
N ASP A 407 -6.57 16.85 -36.35
CA ASP A 407 -5.26 17.47 -36.51
C ASP A 407 -4.22 16.98 -35.49
N TYR A 408 -4.68 16.42 -34.36
CA TYR A 408 -3.82 15.99 -33.27
C TYR A 408 -3.91 14.48 -33.06
N ALA A 409 -2.77 13.86 -32.76
CA ALA A 409 -2.71 12.44 -32.45
C ALA A 409 -3.22 12.10 -31.05
N ARG A 410 -3.32 13.10 -30.15
CA ARG A 410 -3.87 13.08 -28.79
C ARG A 410 -4.27 14.48 -28.37
N TYR A 411 -5.22 14.60 -27.45
CA TYR A 411 -5.50 15.84 -26.74
C TYR A 411 -5.65 15.58 -25.24
N PHE A 412 -5.42 16.64 -24.47
CA PHE A 412 -5.34 16.60 -23.02
C PHE A 412 -6.35 17.58 -22.45
N LEU A 413 -7.20 17.09 -21.57
CA LEU A 413 -8.09 17.88 -20.74
C LEU A 413 -7.39 18.13 -19.41
N TYR A 414 -7.17 19.39 -19.07
CA TYR A 414 -6.46 19.76 -17.85
C TYR A 414 -7.27 20.77 -17.04
N LEU A 415 -7.66 20.35 -15.84
CA LEU A 415 -8.35 21.18 -14.88
C LEU A 415 -7.32 22.00 -14.09
N LYS A 416 -7.30 23.30 -14.31
CA LYS A 416 -6.39 24.22 -13.61
C LYS A 416 -7.11 24.87 -12.45
N THR A 417 -6.50 24.83 -11.27
CA THR A 417 -6.93 25.59 -10.09
C THR A 417 -5.94 26.72 -9.77
N THR A 418 -6.44 27.77 -9.13
CA THR A 418 -5.60 28.86 -8.60
C THR A 418 -5.12 28.60 -7.18
N GLN A 419 -5.73 27.62 -6.50
CA GLN A 419 -5.34 27.20 -5.16
C GLN A 419 -4.26 26.11 -5.23
N SER A 420 -3.55 25.89 -4.12
CA SER A 420 -2.63 24.76 -4.02
C SER A 420 -3.42 23.46 -3.92
N ASP A 421 -3.51 22.77 -5.05
CA ASP A 421 -4.05 21.42 -5.17
C ASP A 421 -3.21 20.39 -4.41
N TYR A 422 -3.87 19.38 -3.87
CA TYR A 422 -3.22 18.24 -3.25
C TYR A 422 -2.49 17.36 -4.28
N ASP A 423 -3.14 17.03 -5.40
CA ASP A 423 -2.57 16.16 -6.44
C ASP A 423 -2.92 16.63 -7.85
N ASN A 424 -2.07 17.49 -8.42
CA ASN A 424 -2.23 17.98 -9.79
C ASN A 424 -2.20 16.89 -10.87
N GLY A 425 -1.75 15.67 -10.54
CA GLY A 425 -1.73 14.54 -11.48
C GLY A 425 -3.12 14.06 -11.84
N ASN A 426 -4.08 14.14 -10.90
CA ASN A 426 -5.45 13.67 -11.10
C ASN A 426 -6.33 14.67 -11.89
N ASN A 427 -5.81 15.89 -12.09
CA ASN A 427 -6.43 16.96 -12.86
C ASN A 427 -6.23 16.86 -14.38
N LEU A 428 -5.46 15.87 -14.83
CA LEU A 428 -5.18 15.62 -16.23
C LEU A 428 -5.91 14.38 -16.73
N MET A 429 -6.53 14.51 -17.90
CA MET A 429 -7.08 13.39 -18.64
C MET A 429 -6.57 13.44 -20.08
N GLU A 430 -6.24 12.27 -20.62
CA GLU A 430 -5.68 12.11 -21.96
C GLU A 430 -6.66 11.30 -22.82
N PHE A 431 -6.83 11.74 -24.07
CA PHE A 431 -7.63 11.04 -25.05
C PHE A 431 -6.83 10.81 -26.33
N ALA A 432 -6.87 9.57 -26.80
CA ALA A 432 -6.63 9.25 -28.18
C ALA A 432 -7.80 9.80 -29.01
N PRO A 433 -7.54 10.49 -30.12
CA PRO A 433 -8.59 10.98 -30.97
C PRO A 433 -9.32 9.79 -31.59
N ALA A 434 -10.63 9.96 -31.75
CA ALA A 434 -11.39 9.22 -32.74
C ALA A 434 -10.93 9.70 -34.12
N VAL A 435 -9.72 9.36 -34.55
CA VAL A 435 -9.32 9.54 -35.95
C VAL A 435 -10.35 8.75 -36.73
N THR A 436 -11.23 9.48 -37.42
CA THR A 436 -12.45 8.98 -38.06
C THR A 436 -12.23 7.56 -38.56
N CYS A 437 -12.92 6.60 -37.96
CA CYS A 437 -13.01 5.26 -38.51
C CYS A 437 -13.43 5.47 -39.97
N GLY A 438 -12.50 5.30 -40.92
CA GLY A 438 -12.79 5.49 -42.33
C GLY A 438 -13.40 4.21 -42.87
N ASP A 439 -14.29 4.33 -43.86
CA ASP A 439 -14.85 3.23 -44.67
C ASP A 439 -13.83 2.58 -45.60
#